data_AF-A0A286RDF5-F1
#
_entry.id   AF-A0A286RDF5-F1
#
_cell.length_a   1.000
_cell.length_b   1.000
_cell.length_c   1.000
_cell.angle_alpha   90.00
_cell.angle_beta   90.00
_cell.angle_gamma   90.00
#
_symmetry.space_group_name_H-M   'P 1'
#
loop_
_entity.id
_entity.type
_entity.pdbx_description
1 polymer ?
#
loop_
_entity_poly.entity_id
_entity_poly.type
_entity_poly.pdbx_seq_one_letter_code
_entity_poly.pdbx_strand_id
1 'polypeptide(L)'
;MEIIRLVQHPRYKKYIKHRTICYVHDENDESRVGDQVEIMESRPLSRLKRWRLVRVVARGRAELIEKRKEVEVELQAVSRGETGENEAQAGEASQPPSG
;
A
#
# COMPACT_ATOMS: atom_id res chain seq x y z
N MET A 1 -10.09 -15.76 -0.10
CA MET A 1 -9.15 -15.55 1.02
C MET A 1 -8.54 -16.88 1.43
N GLU A 2 -7.24 -16.95 1.71
CA GLU A 2 -6.59 -18.16 2.24
C GLU A 2 -6.25 -17.97 3.72
N ILE A 3 -6.59 -18.96 4.54
CA ILE A 3 -6.23 -19.02 5.95
C ILE A 3 -5.27 -20.19 6.14
N ILE A 4 -4.10 -19.91 6.68
CA ILE A 4 -3.08 -20.91 6.99
C ILE A 4 -3.07 -21.14 8.49
N ARG A 5 -3.27 -22.38 8.93
CA ARG A 5 -3.14 -22.78 10.34
C ARG A 5 -2.02 -23.80 10.49
N LEU A 6 -1.22 -23.67 11.54
CA LEU A 6 -0.22 -24.67 11.90
C LEU A 6 -0.90 -25.70 12.81
N VAL A 7 -1.08 -26.93 12.32
CA VAL A 7 -1.73 -28.01 13.05
C VAL A 7 -0.72 -29.11 13.29
N GLN A 8 -0.71 -29.70 14.47
CA GLN A 8 0.13 -30.84 14.76
C GLN A 8 -0.49 -32.11 14.17
N HIS A 9 0.28 -32.87 13.38
CA HIS A 9 -0.19 -34.15 12.88
C HIS A 9 -0.42 -35.12 14.05
N PRO A 10 -1.61 -35.76 14.18
CA PRO A 10 -1.99 -36.49 15.39
C PRO A 10 -1.04 -37.65 15.73
N ARG A 11 -0.62 -38.42 14.72
CA ARG A 11 0.32 -39.55 14.90
C ARG A 11 1.78 -39.11 15.02
N TYR A 12 2.28 -38.33 14.05
CA TYR A 12 3.71 -38.03 13.92
C TYR A 12 4.18 -36.80 14.71
N LYS A 13 3.28 -36.03 15.33
CA LYS A 13 3.58 -34.82 16.11
C LYS A 13 4.35 -33.71 15.35
N LYS A 14 4.55 -33.86 14.05
CA LYS A 14 5.11 -32.85 13.15
C LYS A 14 4.08 -31.74 12.93
N TYR A 15 4.52 -30.49 13.00
CA TYR A 15 3.70 -29.34 12.62
C TYR A 15 3.56 -29.26 11.10
N ILE A 16 2.31 -29.22 10.62
CA ILE A 16 1.96 -29.12 9.22
C ILE A 16 1.10 -27.87 8.98
N LYS A 17 1.29 -27.23 7.83
CA LYS A 17 0.48 -26.07 7.42
C LYS A 17 -0.80 -26.59 6.74
N HIS A 18 -1.95 -26.23 7.29
CA HIS A 18 -3.25 -26.49 6.69
C HIS A 18 -3.76 -25.21 6.03
N ARG A 19 -4.10 -25.31 4.74
CA ARG A 19 -4.74 -24.23 4.00
C ARG A 19 -6.26 -24.40 4.02
N THR A 20 -6.98 -23.31 4.22
CA THR A 20 -8.44 -23.25 4.08
C THR A 20 -8.78 -22.04 3.21
N ILE A 21 -9.54 -22.26 2.14
CA ILE A 21 -10.00 -21.19 1.28
C ILE A 21 -11.38 -20.75 1.78
N CYS A 22 -11.48 -19.49 2.21
CA CYS A 22 -12.73 -18.86 2.59
C CYS A 22 -13.18 -17.88 1.50
N TYR A 23 -14.44 -18.00 1.10
CA TYR A 23 -15.09 -17.06 0.17
C TYR A 23 -15.73 -15.93 0.97
N VAL A 24 -15.19 -14.74 0.78
CA VAL A 24 -15.59 -13.52 1.50
C VAL A 24 -16.51 -12.72 0.61
N HIS A 25 -17.53 -12.14 1.23
CA HIS A 25 -18.36 -11.11 0.65
C HIS A 25 -17.79 -9.74 1.01
N ASP A 26 -17.55 -8.95 -0.03
CA ASP A 26 -17.08 -7.58 0.00
C ASP A 26 -18.05 -6.81 -0.90
N GLU A 27 -18.71 -5.78 -0.37
CA GLU A 27 -19.73 -5.00 -1.10
C GLU A 27 -19.14 -3.82 -1.85
N ASN A 28 -18.02 -3.30 -1.34
CA ASN A 28 -17.39 -2.08 -1.81
C ASN A 28 -16.08 -2.36 -2.57
N ASP A 29 -15.73 -3.63 -2.77
CA ASP A 29 -14.47 -4.08 -3.36
C ASP A 29 -13.24 -3.42 -2.71
N GLU A 30 -13.25 -3.30 -1.38
CA GLU A 30 -12.21 -2.63 -0.60
C GLU A 30 -10.90 -3.44 -0.51
N SER A 31 -11.01 -4.77 -0.67
CA SER A 31 -9.90 -5.70 -0.52
C SER A 31 -9.15 -5.94 -1.84
N ARG A 32 -7.82 -5.79 -1.81
CA ARG A 32 -6.94 -6.03 -2.97
C ARG A 32 -6.16 -7.34 -2.85
N VAL A 33 -5.61 -7.80 -3.97
CA VAL A 33 -4.77 -9.00 -4.01
C VAL A 33 -3.51 -8.79 -3.16
N GLY A 34 -3.29 -9.68 -2.19
CA GLY A 34 -2.14 -9.63 -1.30
C GLY A 34 -2.38 -8.85 0.00
N ASP A 35 -3.59 -8.30 0.21
CA ASP A 35 -3.96 -7.68 1.47
C ASP A 35 -4.15 -8.74 2.57
N GLN A 36 -3.78 -8.38 3.80
CA GLN A 36 -4.16 -9.12 5.00
C GLN A 36 -5.46 -8.53 5.53
N VAL A 37 -6.49 -9.35 5.67
CA VAL A 37 -7.82 -8.88 6.10
C VAL A 37 -8.34 -9.69 7.27
N GLU A 38 -9.19 -9.02 8.05
CA GLU A 38 -9.97 -9.63 9.12
C GLU A 38 -11.36 -9.97 8.57
N ILE A 39 -11.82 -11.19 8.84
CA ILE A 39 -13.11 -11.71 8.37
C ILE A 39 -13.93 -12.20 9.54
N MET A 40 -15.25 -12.10 9.42
CA MET A 40 -16.20 -12.68 10.38
C MET A 40 -17.20 -13.59 9.68
N GLU A 41 -17.74 -14.55 10.42
CA GLU A 41 -18.83 -15.39 9.96
C GLU A 41 -20.09 -14.55 9.70
N SER A 42 -20.82 -14.91 8.65
CA SER A 42 -22.06 -14.23 8.28
C SER A 42 -23.12 -15.24 7.85
N ARG A 43 -24.37 -14.76 7.71
CA ARG A 43 -25.42 -15.53 7.03
C ARG A 43 -24.94 -15.95 5.63
N PRO A 44 -25.41 -17.07 5.06
CA PRO A 44 -25.09 -17.42 3.68
C PRO A 44 -25.51 -16.29 2.73
N LEU A 45 -24.54 -15.72 2.01
CA LEU A 45 -24.77 -14.67 1.01
C LEU A 45 -24.79 -15.23 -0.41
N SER A 46 -24.20 -16.42 -0.60
CA SER A 46 -24.22 -17.17 -1.84
C SER A 46 -24.00 -18.66 -1.53
N ARG A 47 -23.86 -19.50 -2.56
CA ARG A 47 -23.54 -20.93 -2.42
C ARG A 47 -22.29 -21.18 -1.57
N LEU A 48 -21.28 -20.31 -1.71
CA LEU A 48 -19.97 -20.46 -1.07
C LEU A 48 -19.62 -19.31 -0.10
N LYS A 49 -20.16 -18.10 -0.31
CA LYS A 49 -19.85 -16.91 0.49
C LYS A 49 -20.58 -16.97 1.84
N ARG A 50 -19.84 -17.26 2.91
CA ARG A 50 -20.30 -17.35 4.32
C ARG A 50 -19.49 -16.48 5.27
N TRP A 51 -18.61 -15.66 4.71
CA TRP A 51 -17.73 -14.77 5.44
C TRP A 51 -17.95 -13.36 4.91
N ARG A 52 -17.88 -12.36 5.78
CA ARG A 52 -17.89 -10.94 5.39
C ARG A 52 -16.55 -10.29 5.75
N LEU A 53 -16.13 -9.33 4.93
CA LEU A 53 -14.97 -8.50 5.21
C LEU A 53 -15.28 -7.60 6.43
N VAL A 54 -14.39 -7.55 7.41
CA VAL A 54 -14.49 -6.65 8.57
C VAL A 54 -13.63 -5.42 8.36
N ARG A 55 -12.34 -5.63 8.04
CA ARG A 55 -11.38 -4.58 7.73
C ARG A 55 -10.13 -5.13 7.07
N VAL A 56 -9.39 -4.27 6.39
CA VAL A 56 -8.04 -4.56 5.90
C VAL A 56 -7.03 -4.21 6.99
N VAL A 57 -6.27 -5.21 7.45
CA VAL A 57 -5.29 -5.09 8.53
C VAL A 57 -3.95 -4.60 7.99
N ALA A 58 -3.53 -5.10 6.84
CA ALA A 58 -2.32 -4.66 6.17
C ALA A 58 -2.51 -4.65 4.65
N ARG A 59 -2.02 -3.59 4.01
CA ARG A 59 -2.04 -3.47 2.54
C ARG A 59 -0.93 -4.30 1.91
N GLY A 60 -1.23 -4.85 0.74
CA GLY A 60 -0.32 -5.66 -0.03
C GLY A 60 0.91 -4.90 -0.49
N ARG A 61 1.95 -5.67 -0.86
CA ARG A 61 3.24 -5.15 -1.32
C ARG A 61 3.13 -4.19 -2.51
N ALA A 62 2.17 -4.42 -3.41
CA ALA A 62 1.98 -3.61 -4.61
C ALA A 62 1.62 -2.15 -4.26
N GLU A 63 0.64 -1.95 -3.37
CA GLU A 63 0.22 -0.62 -2.94
C GLU A 63 1.37 0.13 -2.22
N LEU A 64 2.17 -0.58 -1.42
CA LEU A 64 3.32 0.02 -0.76
C LEU A 64 4.39 0.49 -1.76
N ILE A 65 4.60 -0.24 -2.85
CA ILE A 65 5.53 0.15 -3.92
C ILE A 65 5.05 1.41 -4.63
N GLU A 66 3.77 1.50 -4.95
CA GLU A 66 3.17 2.67 -5.60
C GLU A 66 3.31 3.92 -4.74
N LYS A 67 2.91 3.85 -3.46
CA LYS A 67 3.07 4.96 -2.52
C LYS A 67 4.52 5.40 -2.36
N ARG A 68 5.46 4.45 -2.30
CA ARG A 68 6.89 4.79 -2.22
C ARG A 68 7.36 5.57 -3.45
N LYS A 69 6.92 5.18 -4.66
CA LYS A 69 7.26 5.89 -5.89
C LYS A 69 6.70 7.31 -5.89
N GLU A 70 5.45 7.49 -5.46
CA GLU A 70 4.83 8.82 -5.35
C GLU A 70 5.62 9.73 -4.40
N VAL A 71 5.96 9.22 -3.21
CA VAL A 71 6.78 9.96 -2.23
C VAL A 71 8.16 10.31 -2.80
N GLU A 72 8.79 9.41 -3.55
CA GLU A 72 10.09 9.68 -4.18
C GLU A 72 10.00 10.76 -5.26
N VAL A 73 8.93 10.79 -6.05
CA VAL A 73 8.66 11.86 -7.03
C VAL A 73 8.43 13.20 -6.32
N GLU A 74 7.69 13.20 -5.22
CA GLU A 74 7.43 14.41 -4.42
C GLU A 74 8.73 14.97 -3.82
N LEU A 75 9.58 14.12 -3.24
CA LEU A 75 10.89 14.51 -2.73
C LEU A 75 11.83 15.06 -3.82
N GLN A 76 11.78 14.49 -5.03
CA GLN A 76 12.53 15.00 -6.19
C GLN A 76 12.00 16.36 -6.67
N ALA A 77 10.71 16.61 -6.55
CA ALA A 77 10.12 17.92 -6.87
C ALA A 77 10.53 18.98 -5.82
N VAL A 78 10.58 18.62 -4.54
CA VAL A 78 11.02 19.51 -3.45
C VAL A 78 12.50 19.90 -3.61
N SER A 79 13.40 18.96 -3.92
CA SER A 79 14.82 19.27 -4.13
C SER A 79 15.09 20.11 -5.38
N ARG A 80 14.21 20.05 -6.39
CA ARG A 80 14.25 20.94 -7.57
C ARG A 80 13.76 22.36 -7.25
N GLY A 81 12.98 22.53 -6.18
CA GLY A 81 12.44 23.81 -5.72
C GLY A 81 13.42 24.68 -4.91
N GLU A 82 14.57 24.14 -4.50
CA GLU A 82 15.60 24.88 -3.74
C GLU A 82 16.61 25.64 -4.62
N THR A 83 16.40 25.68 -5.95
CA THR A 83 17.24 26.48 -6.87
C THR A 83 16.43 27.67 -7.42
N GLY A 84 16.12 28.63 -6.56
CA GLY A 84 15.19 29.71 -6.97
C GLY A 84 15.13 30.96 -6.11
N GLU A 85 15.98 31.16 -5.11
CA GLU A 85 16.02 32.44 -4.36
C GLU A 85 17.47 32.78 -3.93
N ASN A 86 18.29 33.23 -4.88
CA ASN A 86 19.44 34.10 -4.61
C ASN A 86 19.96 34.78 -5.91
N GLU A 87 19.05 35.41 -6.65
CA GLU A 87 19.42 36.37 -7.71
C GLU A 87 18.47 37.56 -7.67
N ALA A 88 18.64 38.47 -6.70
CA ALA A 88 18.09 39.83 -6.77
C ALA A 88 18.63 40.74 -5.65
N GLN A 89 19.86 41.23 -5.79
CA GLN A 89 20.34 42.53 -5.29
C GLN A 89 21.81 42.71 -5.75
N ALA A 90 22.22 43.67 -6.56
CA ALA A 90 21.58 44.89 -7.03
C ALA A 90 22.24 45.34 -8.36
N GLY A 91 21.48 45.99 -9.24
CA GLY A 91 22.02 46.97 -10.19
C GLY A 91 22.68 48.13 -9.43
N GLU A 92 23.43 49.06 -10.01
CA GLU A 92 23.38 49.66 -11.34
C GLU A 92 24.52 50.69 -11.36
N ALA A 93 25.29 50.80 -12.44
CA ALA A 93 25.90 52.06 -12.88
C ALA A 93 26.61 51.90 -14.24
N SER A 94 25.88 52.24 -15.30
CA SER A 94 26.30 53.17 -16.36
C SER A 94 27.60 52.88 -17.14
N GLN A 95 27.45 52.43 -18.40
CA GLN A 95 28.34 52.75 -19.52
C GLN A 95 27.85 54.01 -20.27
N PRO A 96 28.60 54.61 -21.23
CA PRO A 96 30.04 54.92 -21.35
C PRO A 96 30.22 56.42 -21.77
N PRO A 97 31.37 56.90 -22.30
CA PRO A 97 31.54 56.80 -23.75
C PRO A 97 32.98 56.58 -24.26
N SER A 98 32.99 56.01 -25.45
CA SER A 98 34.06 55.90 -26.44
C SER A 98 34.71 57.24 -26.83
N GLY A 99 36.03 57.22 -26.99
CA GLY A 99 36.85 58.22 -27.68
C GLY A 99 38.17 57.60 -28.10
#